data_AF-A0AAU7QEK3-F1
#
_entry.id   AF-A0AAU7QEK3-F1
#
_cell.length_a   1.000
_cell.length_b   1.000
_cell.length_c   1.000
_cell.angle_alpha   90.00
_cell.angle_beta   90.00
_cell.angle_gamma   90.00
#
_symmetry.space_group_name_H-M   'P 1'
#
loop_
_entity.id
_entity.type
_entity.pdbx_description
1 polymer ?
#
loop_
_entity_poly.entity_id
_entity_poly.type
_entity_poly.pdbx_seq_one_letter_code
_entity_poly.pdbx_strand_id
1 'polypeptide(L)'
;MTEYTPELTTAPKHGHKSLLYSEVVSDLNTLDSVDIAVLGIPYGSPYSIDEVTNDQTNAPTAVRQATDRAVRSIERYDFDIGGPLMDNQPIRMVDCGDIAGDARALGGHYAAAEAVIRKILSLWGDAAGYRRRPWGAYSGAAGLG
;
A
#
# COMPACT_ATOMS: atom_id res chain seq x y z
N MET A 1 16.65 -15.55 -6.93
CA MET A 1 15.81 -14.58 -6.18
C MET A 1 14.46 -14.55 -6.89
N THR A 2 13.34 -14.43 -6.16
CA THR A 2 12.02 -14.32 -6.79
C THR A 2 11.92 -12.97 -7.49
N GLU A 3 11.60 -12.97 -8.79
CA GLU A 3 11.35 -11.76 -9.56
C GLU A 3 9.87 -11.37 -9.46
N TYR A 4 9.58 -10.08 -9.63
CA TYR A 4 8.20 -9.61 -9.62
C TYR A 4 7.41 -10.15 -10.82
N THR A 5 6.20 -10.64 -10.55
CA THR A 5 5.16 -10.93 -11.54
C THR A 5 3.80 -10.46 -11.00
N PRO A 6 2.83 -10.05 -11.84
CA PRO A 6 1.54 -9.55 -11.38
C PRO A 6 0.78 -10.52 -10.47
N GLU A 7 0.98 -11.83 -10.65
CA GLU A 7 0.32 -12.88 -9.88
C GLU A 7 0.80 -12.97 -8.42
N LEU A 8 1.88 -12.26 -8.06
CA LEU A 8 2.34 -12.17 -6.67
C LEU A 8 1.43 -11.31 -5.80
N THR A 9 0.55 -10.50 -6.40
CA THR A 9 -0.50 -9.78 -5.69
C THR A 9 -1.88 -10.20 -6.15
N THR A 10 -2.86 -9.97 -5.29
CA THR A 10 -4.29 -10.15 -5.56
C THR A 10 -5.02 -8.86 -5.22
N ALA A 11 -6.11 -8.57 -5.91
CA ALA A 11 -6.94 -7.43 -5.53
C ALA A 11 -7.41 -7.57 -4.06
N PRO A 12 -7.61 -6.46 -3.32
CA PRO A 12 -8.09 -6.52 -1.94
C PRO A 12 -9.34 -7.40 -1.77
N LYS A 13 -9.36 -8.24 -0.74
CA LYS A 13 -10.51 -9.12 -0.45
C LYS A 13 -11.73 -8.27 -0.06
N HIS A 14 -12.92 -8.68 -0.53
CA HIS A 14 -14.28 -8.24 -0.18
C HIS A 14 -14.51 -6.82 0.42
N GLY A 15 -15.47 -6.07 -0.14
CA GLY A 15 -15.92 -4.77 0.41
C GLY A 15 -15.27 -3.57 -0.26
N HIS A 16 -15.06 -2.46 0.48
CA HIS A 16 -14.40 -1.25 -0.03
C HIS A 16 -13.05 -1.61 -0.67
N LYS A 17 -12.85 -1.17 -1.91
CA LYS A 17 -11.90 -1.80 -2.84
C LYS A 17 -10.43 -1.41 -2.60
N SER A 18 -10.13 -0.43 -1.76
CA SER A 18 -8.78 0.08 -1.52
C SER A 18 -8.68 0.87 -0.21
N LEU A 19 -7.45 1.13 0.24
CA LEU A 19 -7.17 2.07 1.32
C LEU A 19 -7.47 3.50 0.85
N LEU A 20 -8.28 4.25 1.61
CA LEU A 20 -8.56 5.69 1.38
C LEU A 20 -9.07 6.02 -0.04
N TYR A 21 -9.78 5.10 -0.70
CA TYR A 21 -10.26 5.26 -2.08
C TYR A 21 -9.16 5.48 -3.13
N SER A 22 -7.93 5.06 -2.84
CA SER A 22 -6.82 5.10 -3.81
C SER A 22 -7.06 4.17 -5.00
N GLU A 23 -6.37 4.43 -6.11
CA GLU A 23 -6.37 3.58 -7.31
C GLU A 23 -5.86 2.17 -6.96
N VAL A 24 -6.61 1.12 -7.31
CA VAL A 24 -6.14 -0.26 -7.20
C VAL A 24 -5.33 -0.61 -8.45
N VAL A 25 -4.07 -0.98 -8.26
CA VAL A 25 -3.16 -1.37 -9.34
C VAL A 25 -2.85 -2.85 -9.22
N SER A 26 -3.33 -3.65 -10.18
CA SER A 26 -3.11 -5.11 -10.20
C SER A 26 -1.82 -5.53 -10.91
N ASP A 27 -1.18 -4.63 -11.68
CA ASP A 27 0.11 -4.88 -12.32
C ASP A 27 1.02 -3.66 -12.15
N LEU A 28 2.07 -3.80 -11.32
CA LEU A 28 3.03 -2.73 -11.04
C LEU A 28 3.93 -2.41 -12.24
N ASN A 29 3.94 -3.23 -13.30
CA ASN A 29 4.66 -2.90 -14.54
C ASN A 29 3.95 -1.82 -15.37
N THR A 30 2.69 -1.51 -15.07
CA THR A 30 1.97 -0.42 -15.73
C THR A 30 2.26 0.95 -15.12
N LEU A 31 3.04 1.00 -14.04
CA LEU A 31 3.40 2.25 -13.35
C LEU A 31 4.77 2.73 -13.82
N ASP A 32 4.85 4.02 -14.14
CA ASP A 32 6.13 4.71 -14.35
C ASP A 32 6.75 5.15 -13.01
N SER A 33 5.92 5.54 -12.05
CA SER A 33 6.34 5.94 -10.71
C SER A 33 5.24 5.74 -9.67
N VAL A 34 5.63 5.77 -8.38
CA VAL A 34 4.73 5.82 -7.24
C VAL A 34 5.37 6.58 -6.07
N ASP A 35 4.60 7.43 -5.40
CA ASP A 35 5.05 8.14 -4.20
C ASP A 35 4.63 7.42 -2.92
N ILE A 36 3.42 6.85 -2.93
CA ILE A 36 2.87 6.08 -1.82
C ILE A 36 2.25 4.79 -2.36
N ALA A 37 2.77 3.65 -1.92
CA ALA A 37 2.23 2.34 -2.27
C ALA A 37 1.74 1.64 -0.99
N VAL A 38 0.48 1.18 -1.03
CA VAL A 38 -0.11 0.37 0.04
C VAL A 38 -0.08 -1.08 -0.41
N LEU A 39 0.46 -1.97 0.43
CA LEU A 39 0.51 -3.40 0.17
C LEU A 39 0.05 -4.14 1.42
N GLY A 40 -0.96 -4.99 1.28
CA GLY A 40 -1.37 -5.91 2.34
C GLY A 40 -0.52 -7.17 2.32
N ILE A 41 -0.07 -7.60 3.50
CA ILE A 41 0.65 -8.87 3.68
C ILE A 41 -0.16 -9.70 4.68
N PRO A 42 -1.21 -10.41 4.23
CA PRO A 42 -2.15 -11.09 5.13
C PRO A 42 -1.56 -12.36 5.76
N TYR A 43 -0.50 -12.93 5.19
CA TYR A 43 0.10 -14.18 5.64
C TYR A 43 1.39 -13.90 6.41
N GLY A 44 1.49 -14.47 7.61
CA GLY A 44 2.69 -14.47 8.44
C GLY A 44 3.15 -15.89 8.76
N SER A 45 4.32 -16.02 9.39
CA SER A 45 4.80 -17.30 9.90
C SER A 45 3.97 -17.69 11.12
N PRO A 46 3.22 -18.78 11.08
CA PRO A 46 2.51 -19.28 12.24
C PRO A 46 3.52 -19.82 13.27
N TYR A 47 3.31 -19.60 14.56
CA TYR A 47 4.15 -20.19 15.62
C TYR A 47 3.70 -21.62 15.97
N SER A 48 2.48 -22.00 15.60
CA SER A 48 1.94 -23.35 15.70
C SER A 48 1.05 -23.69 14.50
N ILE A 49 0.80 -24.98 14.24
CA ILE A 49 -0.08 -25.39 13.14
C ILE A 49 -1.51 -24.87 13.31
N ASP A 50 -1.97 -24.70 14.56
CA ASP A 50 -3.30 -24.16 14.89
C ASP A 50 -3.44 -22.68 14.53
N GLU A 51 -2.32 -21.96 14.43
CA GLU A 51 -2.29 -20.54 14.03
C GLU A 51 -2.28 -20.33 12.51
N VAL A 52 -2.10 -21.40 11.72
CA VAL A 52 -2.20 -21.34 10.25
C VAL A 52 -3.58 -20.83 9.81
N THR A 53 -4.62 -21.08 10.61
CA THR A 53 -6.01 -20.71 10.34
C THR A 53 -6.46 -19.42 11.04
N ASN A 54 -5.55 -18.55 11.46
CA ASN A 54 -5.89 -17.36 12.22
C ASN A 54 -6.59 -16.26 11.38
N ASP A 55 -7.46 -15.48 12.04
CA ASP A 55 -8.22 -14.34 11.50
C ASP A 55 -7.31 -13.16 11.09
N GLN A 56 -6.02 -13.20 11.43
CA GLN A 56 -5.02 -12.21 11.02
C GLN A 56 -4.95 -12.02 9.50
N THR A 57 -5.31 -13.04 8.72
CA THR A 57 -5.38 -12.97 7.25
C THR A 57 -6.40 -11.96 6.72
N ASN A 58 -7.31 -11.48 7.58
CA ASN A 58 -8.30 -10.45 7.28
C ASN A 58 -7.85 -9.04 7.68
N ALA A 59 -6.71 -8.89 8.38
CA ALA A 59 -6.26 -7.58 8.88
C ALA A 59 -6.11 -6.51 7.78
N PRO A 60 -5.48 -6.77 6.61
CA PRO A 60 -5.43 -5.77 5.53
C PRO A 60 -6.81 -5.34 5.05
N THR A 61 -7.76 -6.27 4.98
CA THR A 61 -9.15 -5.98 4.59
C THR A 61 -9.86 -5.12 5.64
N ALA A 62 -9.73 -5.46 6.93
CA ALA A 62 -10.32 -4.70 8.02
C ALA A 62 -9.79 -3.25 8.07
N VAL A 63 -8.49 -3.05 7.85
CA VAL A 63 -7.89 -1.71 7.76
C VAL A 63 -8.50 -0.90 6.62
N ARG A 64 -8.60 -1.48 5.41
CA ARG A 64 -9.24 -0.80 4.26
C ARG A 64 -10.70 -0.42 4.56
N GLN A 65 -11.47 -1.34 5.13
CA GLN A 65 -12.88 -1.10 5.48
C GLN A 65 -13.05 -0.01 6.54
N ALA A 66 -12.13 0.09 7.51
CA ALA A 66 -12.16 1.15 8.52
C ALA A 66 -11.98 2.54 7.89
N THR A 67 -11.19 2.66 6.81
CA THR A 67 -10.93 3.95 6.15
C THR A 67 -12.15 4.56 5.45
N ASP A 68 -13.14 3.75 5.08
CA ASP A 68 -14.38 4.26 4.47
C ASP A 68 -15.10 5.30 5.35
N ARG A 69 -14.97 5.14 6.67
CA ARG A 69 -15.59 6.04 7.64
C ARG A 69 -14.83 7.35 7.82
N ALA A 70 -13.55 7.38 7.44
CA ALA A 70 -12.67 8.54 7.61
C ALA A 70 -12.67 9.44 6.39
N VAL A 71 -12.47 8.88 5.19
CA VAL A 71 -12.31 9.65 3.95
C VAL A 71 -13.08 8.97 2.82
N ARG A 72 -14.02 9.69 2.20
CA ARG A 72 -14.85 9.17 1.08
C ARG A 72 -14.28 9.46 -0.32
N SER A 73 -13.08 10.03 -0.39
CA SER A 73 -12.25 10.27 -1.59
C SER A 73 -11.05 11.13 -1.18
N ILE A 74 -9.88 10.85 -1.76
CA ILE A 74 -8.61 11.51 -1.44
C ILE A 74 -8.61 13.03 -1.70
N GLU A 75 -9.48 13.48 -2.61
CA GLU A 75 -9.66 14.88 -3.03
C GLU A 75 -10.53 15.68 -2.04
N ARG A 76 -11.16 15.02 -1.06
CA ARG A 76 -12.08 15.69 -0.12
C ARG A 76 -11.30 16.49 0.91
N TYR A 77 -11.84 17.65 1.25
CA TYR A 77 -11.32 18.51 2.31
C TYR A 77 -11.44 17.82 3.67
N ASP A 78 -10.32 17.76 4.39
CA ASP A 78 -10.23 17.29 5.76
C ASP A 78 -10.01 18.51 6.67
N PHE A 79 -10.91 18.67 7.65
CA PHE A 79 -10.94 19.83 8.54
C PHE A 79 -9.82 19.81 9.58
N ASP A 80 -9.29 18.63 9.92
CA ASP A 80 -8.23 18.49 10.91
C ASP A 80 -6.88 18.92 10.32
N ILE A 81 -6.67 18.67 9.03
CA ILE A 81 -5.44 19.10 8.30
C ILE A 81 -5.61 20.43 7.56
N GLY A 82 -6.84 20.93 7.41
CA GLY A 82 -7.12 22.23 6.76
C GLY A 82 -6.99 22.22 5.23
N GLY A 83 -7.23 21.08 4.58
CA GLY A 83 -7.07 20.92 3.13
C GLY A 83 -7.37 19.49 2.65
N PRO A 84 -7.21 19.20 1.35
CA PRO A 84 -7.24 17.82 0.84
C PRO A 84 -6.10 16.99 1.42
N LEU A 85 -6.25 15.65 1.49
CA LEU A 85 -5.26 14.76 2.12
C LEU A 85 -3.85 14.88 1.50
N MET A 86 -3.78 15.16 0.20
CA MET A 86 -2.51 15.34 -0.53
C MET A 86 -2.08 16.81 -0.67
N ASP A 87 -2.75 17.75 0.00
CA ASP A 87 -2.45 19.19 -0.04
C ASP A 87 -2.30 19.76 -1.47
N ASN A 88 -3.14 19.27 -2.39
CA ASN A 88 -3.09 19.60 -3.82
C ASN A 88 -1.73 19.34 -4.50
N GLN A 89 -0.86 18.54 -3.90
CA GLN A 89 0.40 18.10 -4.47
C GLN A 89 0.16 16.96 -5.46
N PRO A 90 1.00 16.81 -6.51
CA PRO A 90 0.89 15.73 -7.48
C PRO A 90 1.44 14.41 -6.91
N ILE A 91 0.91 13.95 -5.78
CA ILE A 91 1.33 12.73 -5.09
C ILE A 91 0.58 11.53 -5.66
N ARG A 92 1.31 10.56 -6.21
CA ARG A 92 0.75 9.32 -6.75
C ARG A 92 0.66 8.26 -5.65
N MET A 93 -0.54 8.11 -5.07
CA MET A 93 -0.87 7.05 -4.12
C MET A 93 -1.67 5.92 -4.77
N VAL A 94 -1.24 4.67 -4.58
CA VAL A 94 -1.90 3.47 -5.11
C VAL A 94 -2.03 2.37 -4.04
N ASP A 95 -3.06 1.54 -4.18
CA ASP A 95 -3.23 0.28 -3.44
C ASP A 95 -2.85 -0.88 -4.36
N CYS A 96 -1.82 -1.62 -3.96
CA CYS A 96 -1.23 -2.73 -4.73
C CYS A 96 -1.94 -4.07 -4.45
N GLY A 97 -2.97 -4.07 -3.61
CA GLY A 97 -3.65 -5.28 -3.19
C GLY A 97 -2.94 -6.02 -2.06
N ASP A 98 -3.12 -7.33 -2.04
CA ASP A 98 -2.58 -8.22 -1.02
C ASP A 98 -1.60 -9.23 -1.64
N ILE A 99 -0.53 -9.58 -0.93
CA ILE A 99 0.36 -10.68 -1.34
C ILE A 99 -0.44 -11.97 -1.48
N ALA A 100 -0.30 -12.61 -2.65
CA ALA A 100 -0.93 -13.88 -2.94
C ALA A 100 -0.37 -14.98 -2.02
N GLY A 101 -1.26 -15.71 -1.37
CA GLY A 101 -0.90 -16.87 -0.55
C GLY A 101 -0.97 -18.16 -1.35
N ASP A 102 -0.05 -19.07 -1.09
CA ASP A 102 -0.10 -20.43 -1.60
C ASP A 102 -0.19 -21.43 -0.44
N ALA A 103 -1.33 -22.11 -0.32
CA ALA A 103 -1.56 -23.12 0.70
C ALA A 103 -0.60 -24.32 0.60
N ARG A 104 0.05 -24.53 -0.56
CA ARG A 104 1.06 -25.57 -0.77
C ARG A 104 2.49 -25.11 -0.47
N ALA A 105 2.69 -23.81 -0.27
CA ALA A 105 3.99 -23.20 -0.01
C ALA A 105 3.86 -22.14 1.10
N LEU A 106 3.71 -22.60 2.35
CA LEU A 106 3.44 -21.77 3.53
C LEU A 106 4.47 -20.65 3.78
N GLY A 107 5.71 -20.76 3.28
CA GLY A 107 6.72 -19.69 3.38
C GLY A 107 6.90 -18.84 2.12
N GLY A 108 6.24 -19.21 1.01
CA GLY A 108 6.44 -18.56 -0.30
C GLY A 108 6.01 -17.10 -0.33
N HIS A 109 5.06 -16.72 0.52
CA HIS A 109 4.58 -15.34 0.64
C HIS A 109 5.67 -14.36 1.08
N TYR A 110 6.71 -14.79 1.80
CA TYR A 110 7.83 -13.92 2.16
C TYR A 110 8.67 -13.51 0.94
N ALA A 111 9.02 -14.49 0.10
CA ALA A 111 9.76 -14.23 -1.13
C ALA A 111 8.92 -13.41 -2.12
N ALA A 112 7.60 -13.65 -2.17
CA ALA A 112 6.68 -12.82 -2.93
C ALA A 112 6.63 -11.37 -2.41
N ALA A 113 6.48 -11.19 -1.09
CA ALA A 113 6.47 -9.88 -0.46
C ALA A 113 7.77 -9.10 -0.73
N GLU A 114 8.92 -9.77 -0.61
CA GLU A 114 10.21 -9.16 -0.93
C GLU A 114 10.28 -8.72 -2.39
N ALA A 115 9.87 -9.57 -3.34
CA ALA A 115 9.89 -9.25 -4.76
C ALA A 115 8.97 -8.05 -5.10
N VAL A 116 7.75 -8.01 -4.54
CA VAL A 116 6.81 -6.90 -4.73
C VAL A 116 7.36 -5.61 -4.11
N ILE A 117 7.92 -5.66 -2.90
CA ILE A 117 8.52 -4.48 -2.25
C ILE A 117 9.71 -3.96 -3.06
N ARG A 118 10.58 -4.84 -3.57
CA ARG A 118 11.69 -4.43 -4.47
C ARG A 118 11.17 -3.74 -5.72
N LYS A 119 10.10 -4.25 -6.34
CA LYS A 119 9.45 -3.60 -7.48
C LYS A 119 8.89 -2.23 -7.11
N ILE A 120 8.15 -2.10 -6.01
CA ILE A 120 7.64 -0.81 -5.52
C ILE A 120 8.77 0.19 -5.29
N LEU A 121 9.86 -0.23 -4.64
CA LEU A 121 11.02 0.64 -4.40
C LEU A 121 11.72 1.05 -5.70
N SER A 122 11.68 0.23 -6.76
CA SER A 122 12.20 0.62 -8.07
C SER A 122 11.35 1.67 -8.78
N LEU A 123 10.06 1.78 -8.43
CA LEU A 123 9.13 2.80 -8.94
C LEU A 123 9.21 4.11 -8.13
N TRP A 124 9.91 4.10 -7.00
CA TRP A 124 10.02 5.26 -6.13
C TRP A 124 11.16 6.18 -6.60
N GLY A 125 10.81 7.33 -7.18
CA GLY A 125 11.74 8.47 -7.31
C GLY A 125 12.14 8.96 -8.70
N ASP A 126 11.51 8.52 -9.81
CA ASP A 126 11.95 8.92 -11.16
C ASP A 126 10.97 9.80 -11.97
N ALA A 127 9.76 10.09 -11.48
CA ALA A 127 8.88 11.08 -12.10
C ALA A 127 9.20 12.50 -11.59
N ALA A 128 9.95 13.26 -12.39
CA ALA A 128 10.03 14.72 -12.35
C ALA A 128 10.20 15.37 -10.95
N GLY A 129 11.40 15.24 -10.35
CA GLY A 129 11.90 16.24 -9.39
C GLY A 129 11.73 15.94 -7.90
N TYR A 130 11.09 14.83 -7.51
CA TYR A 130 11.19 14.32 -6.14
C TYR A 130 12.50 13.54 -5.96
N ARG A 131 13.64 14.25 -6.04
CA ARG A 131 14.94 13.76 -5.54
C ARG A 131 14.70 13.16 -4.16
N ARG A 132 15.25 11.97 -3.89
CA ARG A 132 15.42 11.38 -2.54
C ARG A 132 15.50 12.49 -1.48
N ARG A 133 14.37 12.93 -0.92
CA ARG A 133 14.40 13.92 0.13
C ARG A 133 14.82 13.13 1.37
N PRO A 134 15.97 13.45 1.98
CA PRO A 134 16.40 12.71 3.15
C PRO A 134 15.30 12.77 4.22
N TRP A 135 15.08 11.63 4.87
CA TRP A 135 14.18 11.50 6.00
C TRP A 135 14.53 12.58 7.04
N GLY A 136 13.63 13.55 7.26
CA GLY A 136 13.88 14.71 8.14
C GLY A 136 13.58 16.09 7.54
N ALA A 137 13.18 16.20 6.26
CA ALA A 137 12.81 17.48 5.66
C ALA A 137 11.42 18.02 6.08
N TYR A 138 10.63 17.26 6.84
CA TYR A 138 9.34 17.69 7.39
C TYR A 138 9.52 18.33 8.77
N SER A 139 10.22 19.46 8.84
CA SER A 139 10.15 20.33 10.01
C SER A 139 10.19 21.79 9.58
N GLY A 140 9.02 22.44 9.61
CA GLY A 140 8.93 23.90 9.61
C GLY A 140 8.20 24.49 8.41
N ALA A 141 6.89 24.72 8.56
CA ALA A 141 6.21 25.93 8.10
C ALA A 141 4.76 25.97 8.62
N ALA A 142 4.59 25.93 9.95
CA ALA A 142 3.41 26.56 10.57
C ALA A 142 3.74 28.05 10.76
N GLY A 143 3.70 28.80 9.66
CA GLY A 143 3.76 30.25 9.68
C GLY A 143 2.34 30.78 9.69
N LEU A 144 1.86 31.19 10.87
CA LEU A 144 0.68 32.03 11.01
C LEU A 144 0.94 33.36 10.28
N GLY A 145 0.07 33.69 9.35
CA GLY A 145 -0.05 34.99 8.69
C GLY A 145 -1.51 35.27 8.39
#